data_AF-A0A8T4FFY4-F1
#
_entry.id   AF-A0A8T4FFY4-F1
#
_cell.length_a   1.000
_cell.length_b   1.000
_cell.length_c   1.000
_cell.angle_alpha   90.00
_cell.angle_beta   90.00
_cell.angle_gamma   90.00
#
_symmetry.space_group_name_H-M   'P 1'
#
loop_
_entity.id
_entity.type
_entity.pdbx_description
1 polymer ?
#
loop_
_entity_poly.entity_id
_entity_poly.type
_entity_poly.pdbx_seq_one_letter_code
_entity_poly.pdbx_strand_id
1 'polypeptide(L)'
;MSTIDRLDEPRRLRMRLRPHYDPEAFGRLSEQIARFLGTGRFIVYMSVFIALWVVWNIFSPWKFDPYPFIFLTLILSLQASYAAPLILLAQNRQGDRDRVQYEQDRITAERNQSDIEYLMREIAGLRMALADVATRDYIRSELRSLAEELKQ
;
A
#
# COMPACT_ATOMS: atom_id res chain seq x y z
N MET A 1 -2.40 -63.90 23.32
CA MET A 1 -1.59 -63.91 22.10
C MET A 1 -2.28 -63.01 21.09
N SER A 2 -1.80 -61.77 20.99
CA SER A 2 -2.42 -60.65 20.30
C SER A 2 -2.04 -60.63 18.82
N THR A 3 -3.01 -60.73 17.92
CA THR A 3 -2.82 -60.34 16.52
C THR A 3 -4.12 -59.79 15.97
N ILE A 4 -4.42 -58.54 16.33
CA ILE A 4 -5.37 -57.72 15.56
C ILE A 4 -4.54 -57.01 14.51
N ASP A 5 -4.76 -57.43 13.28
CA ASP A 5 -4.20 -56.87 12.06
C ASP A 5 -4.63 -55.40 11.94
N ARG A 6 -3.74 -54.46 12.29
CA ARG A 6 -3.95 -53.02 12.06
C ARG A 6 -3.51 -52.68 10.64
N LEU A 7 -4.39 -52.95 9.68
CA LEU A 7 -4.28 -52.56 8.27
C LEU A 7 -5.06 -51.26 7.96
N ASP A 8 -5.05 -50.29 8.89
CA ASP A 8 -5.94 -49.13 8.83
C ASP A 8 -5.22 -47.78 8.96
N GLU A 9 -4.11 -47.64 8.24
CA GLU A 9 -3.49 -46.32 8.03
C GLU A 9 -3.37 -46.05 6.53
N PRO A 10 -4.33 -45.35 5.90
CA PRO A 10 -4.11 -44.86 4.55
C PRO A 10 -2.99 -43.83 4.63
N ARG A 11 -1.80 -44.23 4.18
CA ARG A 11 -0.63 -43.38 3.98
C ARG A 11 -0.96 -42.32 2.92
N ARG A 12 -1.66 -41.26 3.34
CA ARG A 12 -1.99 -40.11 2.49
C ARG A 12 -0.70 -39.32 2.26
N LEU A 13 0.09 -39.76 1.29
CA LEU A 13 1.07 -38.94 0.59
C LEU A 13 0.32 -37.79 -0.11
N ARG A 14 -0.10 -36.78 0.67
CA ARG A 14 -0.48 -35.48 0.12
C ARG A 14 0.83 -34.81 -0.28
N MET A 15 1.35 -35.18 -1.44
CA MET A 15 2.33 -34.40 -2.15
C MET A 15 1.66 -33.08 -2.52
N ARG A 16 1.68 -32.12 -1.59
CA ARG A 16 1.36 -30.72 -1.86
C ARG A 16 2.50 -30.21 -2.72
N LEU A 17 2.39 -30.38 -4.04
CA LEU A 17 3.03 -29.48 -5.00
C LEU A 17 2.44 -28.09 -4.75
N ARG A 18 2.97 -27.40 -3.74
CA ARG A 18 2.85 -25.95 -3.67
C ARG A 18 3.90 -25.43 -4.65
N PRO A 19 3.52 -24.91 -5.83
CA PRO A 19 4.47 -24.15 -6.61
C PRO A 19 5.02 -23.06 -5.69
N HIS A 20 6.34 -23.10 -5.44
CA HIS A 20 7.02 -22.10 -4.64
C HIS A 20 7.10 -20.85 -5.50
N TYR A 21 6.00 -20.09 -5.52
CA TYR A 21 5.89 -18.83 -6.23
C TYR A 21 6.67 -17.81 -5.43
N ASP A 22 7.87 -17.47 -5.88
CA ASP A 22 8.80 -16.58 -5.17
C ASP A 22 8.26 -15.15 -5.14
N PRO A 23 7.64 -14.72 -4.04
CA PRO A 23 6.85 -13.48 -4.00
C PRO A 23 7.74 -12.23 -4.15
N GLU A 24 9.05 -12.33 -3.97
CA GLU A 24 10.00 -11.23 -4.06
C GLU A 24 10.39 -10.89 -5.50
N ALA A 25 10.55 -11.90 -6.36
CA ALA A 25 10.84 -11.70 -7.79
C ALA A 25 9.66 -11.03 -8.49
N PHE A 26 8.44 -11.50 -8.21
CA PHE A 26 7.21 -10.92 -8.76
C PHE A 26 6.91 -9.53 -8.19
N GLY A 27 7.25 -9.27 -6.93
CA GLY A 27 7.10 -7.94 -6.32
C GLY A 27 7.92 -6.87 -7.06
N ARG A 28 9.17 -7.18 -7.41
CA ARG A 28 10.06 -6.29 -8.16
C ARG A 28 9.57 -6.07 -9.60
N LEU A 29 9.09 -7.12 -10.25
CA LEU A 29 8.53 -7.07 -11.61
C LEU A 29 7.30 -6.17 -11.69
N SER A 30 6.34 -6.34 -10.77
CA SER A 30 5.12 -5.52 -10.73
C SER A 30 5.42 -4.05 -10.46
N GLU A 31 6.38 -3.75 -9.58
CA GLU A 31 6.75 -2.36 -9.28
C GLU A 31 7.45 -1.68 -10.46
N GLN A 32 8.27 -2.44 -11.20
CA GLN A 32 8.87 -1.98 -12.45
C GLN A 32 7.82 -1.73 -13.54
N ILE A 33 6.84 -2.62 -13.68
CA ILE A 33 5.71 -2.46 -14.62
C ILE A 33 4.86 -1.24 -14.24
N ALA A 34 4.53 -1.05 -12.97
CA ALA A 34 3.73 0.09 -12.51
C ALA A 34 4.45 1.43 -12.81
N ARG A 35 5.75 1.52 -12.52
CA ARG A 35 6.56 2.70 -12.88
C ARG A 35 6.66 2.90 -14.39
N PHE A 36 6.75 1.81 -15.16
CA PHE A 36 6.88 1.87 -16.61
C PHE A 36 5.59 2.30 -17.31
N LEU A 37 4.44 1.70 -16.95
CA LEU A 37 3.12 2.04 -17.51
C LEU A 37 2.61 3.41 -17.04
N GLY A 38 2.96 3.84 -15.82
CA GLY A 38 2.54 5.14 -15.27
C GLY A 38 3.29 6.34 -15.84
N THR A 39 4.38 6.12 -16.58
CA THR A 39 5.19 7.21 -17.14
C THR A 39 4.82 7.46 -18.61
N GLY A 40 4.63 8.72 -19.02
CA GLY A 40 4.35 9.09 -20.43
C GLY A 40 5.39 8.61 -21.46
N ARG A 41 6.56 8.16 -21.00
CA ARG A 41 7.62 7.53 -21.81
C ARG A 41 7.15 6.26 -22.53
N PHE A 42 6.24 5.48 -21.93
CA PHE A 42 5.70 4.26 -22.57
C PHE A 42 4.91 4.59 -23.83
N ILE A 43 4.06 5.62 -23.76
CA ILE A 43 3.24 6.09 -24.88
C ILE A 43 4.15 6.56 -26.02
N VAL A 44 5.18 7.37 -25.70
CA VAL A 44 6.15 7.84 -26.69
C VAL A 44 6.86 6.67 -27.37
N TYR A 45 7.35 5.70 -26.61
CA TYR A 45 8.01 4.51 -27.16
C TYR A 45 7.07 3.72 -28.08
N MET A 46 5.82 3.49 -27.67
CA MET A 46 4.83 2.77 -28.46
C MET A 46 4.47 3.51 -29.76
N SER A 47 4.30 4.84 -29.70
CA SER A 47 4.07 5.65 -30.89
C SER A 47 5.24 5.58 -31.88
N VAL A 48 6.48 5.65 -31.37
CA VAL A 48 7.69 5.52 -32.20
C VAL A 48 7.78 4.14 -32.83
N PHE A 49 7.49 3.07 -32.08
CA PHE A 49 7.49 1.71 -32.59
C PHE A 49 6.48 1.52 -33.73
N ILE A 50 5.23 2.00 -33.54
CA ILE A 50 4.18 1.93 -34.57
C ILE A 50 4.60 2.74 -35.81
N ALA A 51 5.11 3.96 -35.61
CA ALA A 51 5.55 4.81 -36.73
C ALA A 51 6.70 4.17 -37.52
N LEU A 52 7.71 3.61 -36.84
CA LEU A 52 8.81 2.90 -37.48
C LEU A 52 8.33 1.67 -38.26
N TRP A 53 7.39 0.91 -37.72
CA TRP A 53 6.82 -0.25 -38.41
C TRP A 53 6.09 0.15 -39.70
N VAL A 54 5.25 1.18 -39.62
CA VAL A 54 4.51 1.70 -40.78
C VAL A 54 5.49 2.22 -41.84
N VAL A 55 6.49 3.01 -41.45
CA VAL A 55 7.54 3.52 -42.34
C VAL A 55 8.29 2.36 -43.01
N TRP A 56 8.82 1.42 -42.24
CA TRP A 56 9.56 0.26 -42.75
C TRP A 56 8.77 -0.50 -43.81
N ASN A 57 7.48 -0.69 -43.58
CA ASN A 57 6.61 -1.48 -44.43
C ASN A 57 6.14 -0.74 -45.70
N ILE A 58 6.08 0.60 -45.66
CA ILE A 58 5.86 1.44 -46.85
C ILE A 58 7.09 1.45 -47.75
N PHE A 59 8.29 1.55 -47.16
CA PHE A 59 9.56 1.63 -47.90
C PHE A 59 10.12 0.26 -48.31
N SER A 60 9.66 -0.83 -47.70
CA SER A 60 10.09 -2.18 -48.07
C SER A 60 9.46 -2.59 -49.42
N PRO A 61 10.26 -2.93 -50.45
CA PRO A 61 9.75 -3.44 -51.72
C PRO A 61 9.04 -4.79 -51.56
N TRP A 62 9.35 -5.51 -50.48
CA TRP A 62 8.66 -6.72 -50.03
C TRP A 62 7.66 -6.26 -48.97
N LYS A 63 6.43 -5.91 -49.39
CA LYS A 63 5.35 -5.46 -48.51
C LYS A 63 5.00 -6.58 -47.52
N PHE A 64 5.73 -6.62 -46.41
CA PHE A 64 5.66 -7.69 -45.42
C PHE A 64 4.30 -7.70 -44.70
N ASP A 65 3.65 -6.53 -44.61
CA ASP A 65 2.32 -6.38 -43.98
C ASP A 65 1.45 -5.31 -44.69
N PRO A 66 0.88 -5.58 -45.88
CA PRO A 66 0.09 -4.61 -46.62
C PRO A 66 -1.07 -4.02 -45.80
N TYR A 67 -1.50 -2.79 -46.12
CA TYR A 67 -2.68 -2.17 -45.50
C TYR A 67 -3.87 -3.16 -45.55
N PRO A 68 -4.46 -3.57 -44.41
CA PRO A 68 -4.61 -2.84 -43.14
C PRO A 68 -3.65 -3.20 -41.99
N PHE A 69 -2.43 -3.68 -42.26
CA PHE A 69 -1.43 -4.05 -41.23
C PHE A 69 -1.91 -5.15 -40.26
N ILE A 70 -2.20 -6.34 -40.80
CA ILE A 70 -2.75 -7.45 -40.02
C ILE A 70 -1.75 -7.95 -38.97
N PHE A 71 -0.45 -7.96 -39.28
CA PHE A 71 0.57 -8.43 -38.34
C PHE A 71 0.74 -7.48 -37.17
N LEU A 72 0.77 -6.17 -37.44
CA LEU A 72 0.81 -5.16 -36.38
C LEU A 72 -0.42 -5.28 -35.47
N THR A 73 -1.60 -5.47 -36.05
CA THR A 73 -2.84 -5.65 -35.31
C THR A 73 -2.82 -6.93 -34.45
N LEU A 74 -2.32 -8.04 -34.99
CA LEU A 74 -2.16 -9.29 -34.26
C LEU A 74 -1.21 -9.14 -33.06
N ILE A 75 -0.05 -8.48 -33.26
CA ILE A 75 0.91 -8.24 -32.18
C ILE A 75 0.30 -7.35 -31.09
N LEU A 76 -0.38 -6.26 -31.47
CA LEU A 76 -1.00 -5.34 -30.50
C LEU A 76 -2.14 -6.01 -29.73
N SER A 77 -2.98 -6.82 -30.39
CA SER A 77 -4.05 -7.57 -29.71
C SER A 77 -3.51 -8.61 -28.74
N LEU A 78 -2.44 -9.33 -29.12
CA LEU A 78 -1.75 -10.26 -28.22
C LEU A 78 -1.11 -9.52 -27.04
N GLN A 79 -0.47 -8.38 -27.29
CA GLN A 79 0.14 -7.55 -26.25
C GLN A 79 -0.92 -7.10 -25.23
N ALA A 80 -2.08 -6.62 -25.69
CA ALA A 80 -3.18 -6.23 -24.81
C ALA A 80 -3.71 -7.42 -23.99
N SER A 81 -3.85 -8.59 -24.62
CA SER A 81 -4.32 -9.82 -23.97
C SER A 81 -3.37 -10.29 -22.85
N TYR A 82 -2.05 -10.19 -23.05
CA TYR A 82 -1.07 -10.57 -22.03
C TYR A 82 -0.86 -9.49 -20.97
N ALA A 83 -1.10 -8.22 -21.29
CA ALA A 83 -1.04 -7.13 -20.33
C ALA A 83 -2.12 -7.27 -19.24
N ALA A 84 -3.34 -7.67 -19.59
CA ALA A 84 -4.46 -7.81 -18.64
C ALA A 84 -4.15 -8.73 -17.42
N PRO A 85 -3.70 -10.00 -17.59
CA PRO A 85 -3.39 -10.87 -16.46
C PRO A 85 -2.18 -10.37 -15.65
N LEU A 86 -1.18 -9.77 -16.32
CA LEU A 86 -0.04 -9.16 -15.63
C LEU A 86 -0.46 -7.98 -14.75
N ILE A 87 -1.36 -7.13 -15.26
CA ILE A 87 -1.92 -6.01 -14.51
C ILE A 87 -2.76 -6.53 -13.34
N LEU A 88 -3.60 -7.55 -13.54
CA LEU A 88 -4.39 -8.16 -12.47
C LEU A 88 -3.52 -8.74 -11.36
N LEU A 89 -2.40 -9.40 -11.72
CA LEU A 89 -1.42 -9.90 -10.75
C LEU A 89 -0.72 -8.75 -10.00
N ALA A 90 -0.37 -7.66 -10.69
CA ALA A 90 0.18 -6.47 -10.06
C ALA A 90 -0.83 -5.81 -9.11
N GLN A 91 -2.11 -5.74 -9.49
CA GLN A 91 -3.20 -5.16 -8.71
C GLN A 91 -3.53 -5.97 -7.45
N ASN A 92 -3.62 -7.31 -7.53
CA ASN A 92 -3.88 -8.15 -6.35
C ASN A 92 -2.86 -7.91 -5.23
N ARG A 93 -1.59 -7.69 -5.61
CA ARG A 93 -0.53 -7.39 -4.64
C ARG A 93 -0.55 -5.97 -4.10
N GLN A 94 -0.98 -5.00 -4.89
CA GLN A 94 -1.20 -3.64 -4.39
C GLN A 94 -2.32 -3.67 -3.35
N GLY A 95 -3.43 -4.34 -3.63
CA GLY A 95 -4.54 -4.51 -2.68
C GLY A 95 -4.13 -5.18 -1.37
N ASP A 96 -3.26 -6.19 -1.41
CA ASP A 96 -2.74 -6.82 -0.18
C ASP A 96 -1.87 -5.87 0.66
N ARG A 97 -1.01 -5.06 0.02
CA ARG A 97 -0.21 -4.04 0.73
C ARG A 97 -1.10 -2.94 1.30
N ASP A 98 -2.04 -2.44 0.50
CA ASP A 98 -2.96 -1.37 0.88
C ASP A 98 -3.84 -1.80 2.06
N ARG A 99 -4.23 -3.08 2.10
CA ARG A 99 -4.94 -3.65 3.24
C ARG A 99 -4.09 -3.64 4.52
N VAL A 100 -2.83 -4.07 4.44
CA VAL A 100 -1.93 -4.05 5.61
C VAL A 100 -1.67 -2.63 6.09
N GLN A 101 -1.47 -1.68 5.16
CA GLN A 101 -1.30 -0.27 5.48
C GLN A 101 -2.56 0.27 6.17
N TYR A 102 -3.75 -0.04 5.64
CA TYR A 102 -5.02 0.39 6.22
C TYR A 102 -5.23 -0.17 7.65
N GLU A 103 -4.87 -1.44 7.88
CA GLU A 103 -4.94 -2.02 9.22
C GLU A 103 -3.98 -1.33 10.21
N GLN A 104 -2.76 -0.99 9.79
CA GLN A 104 -1.79 -0.24 10.60
C GLN A 104 -2.25 1.20 10.89
N ASP A 105 -2.78 1.88 9.88
CA ASP A 105 -3.31 3.24 10.01
C ASP A 105 -4.47 3.26 10.99
N ARG A 106 -5.34 2.22 10.96
CA ARG A 106 -6.44 2.08 11.91
C ARG A 106 -5.96 1.91 13.35
N ILE A 107 -4.97 1.04 13.59
CA ILE A 107 -4.38 0.86 14.92
C ILE A 107 -3.73 2.16 15.41
N THR A 108 -3.05 2.87 14.51
CA THR A 108 -2.41 4.16 14.84
C THR A 108 -3.46 5.22 15.18
N ALA A 109 -4.56 5.28 14.44
CA ALA A 109 -5.67 6.18 14.70
C ALA A 109 -6.34 5.90 16.06
N GLU A 110 -6.57 4.62 16.39
CA GLU A 110 -7.10 4.21 17.69
C GLU A 110 -6.19 4.64 18.85
N ARG A 111 -4.87 4.45 18.71
CA ARG A 111 -3.87 4.91 19.70
C ARG A 111 -3.84 6.44 19.83
N ASN A 112 -3.85 7.15 18.70
CA ASN A 112 -3.88 8.60 18.70
C ASN A 112 -5.14 9.13 19.39
N GLN A 113 -6.30 8.47 19.18
CA GLN A 113 -7.53 8.82 19.86
C GLN A 113 -7.39 8.63 21.38
N SER A 114 -6.84 7.49 21.84
CA SER A 114 -6.63 7.26 23.27
C SER A 114 -5.64 8.25 23.90
N ASP A 115 -4.58 8.62 23.18
CA ASP A 115 -3.58 9.59 23.65
C ASP A 115 -4.20 10.99 23.76
N ILE A 116 -5.02 11.40 22.78
CA ILE A 116 -5.77 12.65 22.85
C ILE A 116 -6.74 12.64 24.03
N GLU A 117 -7.50 11.56 24.24
CA GLU A 117 -8.41 11.43 25.38
C GLU A 117 -7.67 11.53 26.73
N TYR A 118 -6.51 10.88 26.82
CA TYR A 118 -5.64 10.98 28.00
C TYR A 118 -5.15 12.41 28.23
N LEU A 119 -4.60 13.05 27.21
CA LEU A 119 -4.12 14.44 27.29
C LEU A 119 -5.26 15.41 27.65
N MET A 120 -6.45 15.21 27.11
CA MET A 120 -7.62 16.05 27.44
C MET A 120 -8.03 15.88 28.90
N ARG A 121 -7.97 14.67 29.45
CA ARG A 121 -8.21 14.42 30.88
C ARG A 121 -7.14 15.08 31.74
N GLU A 122 -5.87 14.98 31.34
CA GLU A 122 -4.76 15.59 32.07
C GLU A 122 -4.85 17.13 32.06
N ILE A 123 -5.16 17.73 30.91
CA ILE A 123 -5.40 19.18 30.78
C ILE A 123 -6.60 19.61 31.64
N ALA A 124 -7.68 18.83 31.68
CA ALA A 124 -8.82 19.13 32.54
C ALA A 124 -8.43 19.09 34.03
N GLY A 125 -7.62 18.12 34.44
CA GLY A 125 -7.06 18.04 35.80
C GLY A 125 -6.16 19.24 36.14
N LEU A 126 -5.21 19.55 35.25
CA LEU A 126 -4.35 20.74 35.34
C LEU A 126 -5.15 22.03 35.45
N ARG A 127 -6.21 22.18 34.65
CA ARG A 127 -7.10 23.34 34.69
C ARG A 127 -7.82 23.45 36.04
N MET A 128 -8.31 22.35 36.60
CA MET A 128 -8.95 22.35 37.91
C MET A 128 -7.95 22.72 39.02
N ALA A 129 -6.75 22.14 39.01
CA ALA A 129 -5.70 22.46 39.97
C ALA A 129 -5.25 23.93 39.88
N LEU A 130 -5.07 24.45 38.65
CA LEU A 130 -4.78 25.86 38.42
C LEU A 130 -5.93 26.78 38.85
N ALA A 131 -7.19 26.37 38.66
CA ALA A 131 -8.34 27.15 39.09
C ALA A 131 -8.40 27.31 40.62
N ASP A 132 -7.97 26.29 41.37
CA ASP A 132 -7.91 26.33 42.83
C ASP A 132 -6.79 27.27 43.33
N VAL A 133 -5.59 27.17 42.74
CA VAL A 133 -4.43 28.03 43.08
C VAL A 133 -4.59 29.48 42.59
N ALA A 134 -5.25 29.69 41.46
CA ALA A 134 -5.53 31.02 40.91
C ALA A 134 -6.85 31.61 41.42
N THR A 135 -7.41 31.09 42.52
CA THR A 135 -8.59 31.70 43.12
C THR A 135 -8.23 33.13 43.53
N ARG A 136 -9.03 34.09 43.07
CA ARG A 136 -8.84 35.53 43.31
C ARG A 136 -8.53 35.87 44.76
N ASP A 137 -9.05 35.08 45.70
CA ASP A 137 -8.86 35.26 47.14
C ASP A 137 -7.48 34.81 47.63
N TYR A 138 -6.85 33.77 47.05
CA TYR A 138 -5.47 33.38 47.38
C TYR A 138 -4.46 34.41 46.87
N ILE A 139 -4.60 34.84 45.61
CA ILE A 139 -3.76 35.90 45.06
C ILE A 139 -3.96 37.21 45.83
N ARG A 140 -5.20 37.51 46.24
CA ARG A 140 -5.50 38.69 47.06
C ARG A 140 -4.94 38.57 48.47
N SER A 141 -4.95 37.40 49.09
CA SER A 141 -4.36 37.20 50.42
C SER A 141 -2.85 37.31 50.36
N GLU A 142 -2.19 36.76 49.33
CA GLU A 142 -0.73 36.89 49.19
C GLU A 142 -0.29 38.31 48.81
N LEU A 143 -1.06 39.02 47.98
CA LEU A 143 -0.78 40.44 47.74
C LEU A 143 -0.97 41.29 49.00
N ARG A 144 -1.89 40.91 49.90
CA ARG A 144 -2.08 41.59 51.19
C ARG A 144 -0.96 41.29 52.17
N SER A 145 -0.54 40.03 52.30
CA SER A 145 0.55 39.62 53.19
C SER A 145 1.84 40.36 52.81
N LEU A 146 2.23 40.34 51.52
CA LEU A 146 3.39 41.06 51.00
C LEU A 146 3.29 42.58 51.21
N ALA A 147 2.09 43.15 51.06
CA ALA A 147 1.88 44.59 51.28
C ALA A 147 1.94 44.99 52.75
N GLU A 148 1.56 44.11 53.68
CA GLU A 148 1.72 44.30 55.12
C GLU A 148 3.19 44.14 55.54
N GLU A 149 3.91 43.18 54.96
CA GLU A 149 5.33 42.94 55.23
C GLU A 149 6.22 44.12 54.78
N LEU A 150 5.91 44.77 53.66
CA LEU A 150 6.61 45.98 53.20
C LEU A 150 6.29 47.24 54.01
N LYS A 151 5.25 47.19 54.85
CA LYS A 151 4.80 48.32 55.69
C LYS A 151 5.39 48.28 57.10
N GLN A 152 5.95 47.15 57.50
CA GLN A 152 6.79 46.99 58.70
C GLN A 152 8.23 47.40 58.41
#